data_AF-H1VE09-F1
#
_entry.id   AF-H1VE09-F1
#
_cell.length_a   1.000
_cell.length_b   1.000
_cell.length_c   1.000
_cell.angle_alpha   90.00
_cell.angle_beta   90.00
_cell.angle_gamma   90.00
#
_symmetry.space_group_name_H-M   'P 1'
#
loop_
_entity.id
_entity.type
_entity.pdbx_description
1 polymer ?
#
loop_
_entity_poly.entity_id
_entity_poly.type
_entity_poly.pdbx_seq_one_letter_code
_entity_poly.pdbx_strand_id
1 'polypeptide(L)' 'MSSSYATNPAPAPAPAPAPFDSATGPGGAVLAKRRRINYACNYCRNRKTRCDEQKPSCRACIAAGIEC' A
#
# COMPACT_ATOMS: atom_id res chain seq x y z
N MET A 1 34.28 -22.86 34.61
CA MET A 1 33.54 -21.64 34.25
C MET A 1 34.53 -20.75 33.48
N SER A 2 34.40 -20.34 32.22
CA SER A 2 33.21 -20.04 31.43
C SER A 2 33.53 -19.98 29.93
N SER A 3 32.62 -20.57 29.15
CA SER A 3 32.18 -20.29 27.78
C SER A 3 32.98 -19.34 26.89
N SER A 4 33.58 -19.90 25.83
CA SER A 4 33.95 -19.17 24.61
C SER A 4 32.78 -19.23 23.62
N TYR A 5 32.22 -18.06 23.36
CA TYR A 5 31.04 -17.78 22.55
C TYR A 5 31.31 -18.08 21.07
N ALA A 6 30.50 -18.97 20.50
CA ALA A 6 30.47 -19.23 19.07
C ALA A 6 29.97 -17.98 18.32
N THR A 7 30.82 -17.37 17.52
CA THR A 7 30.45 -16.26 16.64
C THR A 7 29.65 -16.82 15.46
N ASN A 8 28.32 -16.71 15.53
CA ASN A 8 27.45 -17.06 14.40
C ASN A 8 27.62 -15.99 13.29
N PRO A 9 27.90 -16.38 12.03
CA PRO A 9 27.95 -15.43 10.93
C PRO A 9 26.55 -14.92 10.57
N ALA A 10 26.46 -13.61 10.29
CA ALA A 10 25.22 -12.94 9.89
C ALA A 10 24.72 -13.46 8.53
N PRO A 11 23.39 -13.63 8.34
CA PRO A 11 22.84 -14.02 7.04
C PRO A 11 22.98 -12.87 6.03
N ALA A 12 23.40 -13.20 4.80
CA ALA A 12 23.53 -12.26 3.69
C ALA A 12 22.19 -11.60 3.32
N PRO A 13 22.17 -10.33 2.84
CA PRO A 13 20.94 -9.68 2.43
C PRO A 13 20.39 -10.30 1.14
N ALA A 14 19.10 -10.65 1.15
CA ALA A 14 18.39 -11.15 -0.03
C ALA A 14 18.41 -10.11 -1.18
N PRO A 15 18.41 -10.54 -2.45
CA PRO A 15 18.41 -9.63 -3.60
C PRO A 15 17.09 -8.84 -3.65
N ALA A 16 17.19 -7.53 -3.86
CA ALA A 16 16.06 -6.63 -4.01
C ALA A 16 15.21 -6.99 -5.26
N PRO A 17 13.87 -6.83 -5.22
CA PRO A 17 13.02 -7.07 -6.39
C PRO A 17 13.30 -6.03 -7.48
N ALA A 18 13.49 -6.51 -8.71
CA ALA A 18 13.68 -5.68 -9.90
C ALA A 18 12.43 -4.78 -10.16
N PRO A 19 12.60 -3.57 -10.72
CA PRO A 19 11.48 -2.70 -11.05
C PRO A 19 10.71 -3.24 -12.25
N PHE A 20 9.45 -3.60 -12.03
CA PHE A 20 8.49 -3.90 -13.09
C PHE A 20 8.05 -2.59 -13.77
N ASP A 21 8.71 -2.23 -14.87
CA ASP A 21 8.26 -1.15 -15.74
C ASP A 21 7.07 -1.64 -16.56
N SER A 22 5.87 -1.51 -16.01
CA SER A 22 4.63 -1.69 -16.76
C SER A 22 4.27 -0.40 -17.49
N ALA A 23 5.08 -0.01 -18.48
CA ALA A 23 4.70 0.97 -19.47
C ALA A 23 4.00 0.25 -20.64
N THR A 24 2.67 0.28 -20.68
CA THR A 24 1.91 -0.11 -21.87
C THR A 24 0.76 0.87 -22.10
N GLY A 25 0.87 1.66 -23.17
CA GLY A 25 -0.26 2.32 -23.83
C GLY A 25 -0.09 3.83 -24.11
N PRO A 26 0.05 4.25 -25.39
CA PRO A 26 0.00 5.64 -25.79
C PRO A 26 -1.47 6.04 -26.03
N GLY A 27 -2.04 6.76 -25.08
CA GLY A 27 -3.34 7.41 -25.20
C GLY A 27 -3.45 8.40 -24.06
N GLY A 28 -3.43 9.69 -24.38
CA GLY A 28 -3.27 10.79 -23.42
C GLY A 28 -4.37 10.85 -22.36
N ALA A 29 -4.32 9.97 -21.38
CA ALA A 29 -4.90 10.22 -20.07
C ALA A 29 -3.97 11.22 -19.41
N VAL A 30 -4.41 12.48 -19.35
CA VAL A 30 -3.86 13.49 -18.42
C VAL A 30 -3.58 12.76 -17.13
N LEU A 31 -2.30 12.50 -16.85
CA LEU A 31 -1.84 11.66 -15.75
C LEU A 31 -2.69 12.04 -14.56
N ALA A 32 -3.61 11.15 -14.15
CA ALA A 32 -4.55 11.44 -13.08
C ALA A 32 -3.69 11.58 -11.83
N LYS A 33 -3.21 12.82 -11.60
CA LYS A 33 -2.25 13.15 -10.57
C LYS A 33 -2.84 12.56 -9.32
N ARG A 34 -2.12 11.62 -8.70
CA ARG A 34 -2.64 10.87 -7.55
C ARG A 34 -3.11 11.90 -6.53
N ARG A 35 -4.43 12.09 -6.46
CA ARG A 35 -5.04 13.05 -5.54
C ARG A 35 -4.69 12.59 -4.14
N ARG A 36 -3.98 13.44 -3.40
CA ARG A 36 -3.77 13.25 -1.97
C ARG A 36 -5.14 13.39 -1.31
N ILE A 37 -5.48 12.40 -0.50
CA ILE A 37 -6.69 12.42 0.32
C ILE A 37 -6.31 12.98 1.68
N ASN A 38 -7.18 13.82 2.27
CA ASN A 38 -6.92 14.44 3.56
C ASN A 38 -7.53 13.61 4.70
N TYR A 39 -8.59 12.88 4.39
CA TYR A 39 -9.35 12.04 5.28
C TYR A 39 -9.56 10.66 4.65
N ALA A 40 -9.57 9.64 5.50
CA ALA A 40 -9.96 8.29 5.12
C ALA A 40 -10.86 7.76 6.23
N CYS A 41 -11.98 7.16 5.86
CA CYS A 41 -12.90 6.57 6.81
C CYS A 41 -12.27 5.39 7.55
N ASN A 42 -12.88 4.97 8.67
CA ASN A 42 -12.32 3.90 9.50
C ASN A 42 -12.21 2.58 8.72
N TYR A 43 -13.22 2.22 7.94
CA TYR A 43 -13.16 1.01 7.13
C TYR A 43 -11.95 0.98 6.18
N CYS A 44 -11.71 2.06 5.45
CA CYS A 44 -10.57 2.16 4.54
C CYS A 44 -9.24 2.19 5.29
N ARG A 45 -9.18 2.82 6.48
CA ARG A 45 -7.99 2.78 7.36
C ARG A 45 -7.67 1.36 7.82
N ASN A 46 -8.67 0.63 8.30
CA ASN A 46 -8.53 -0.75 8.77
C ASN A 46 -8.09 -1.69 7.64
N ARG A 47 -8.63 -1.52 6.43
CA ARG A 47 -8.22 -2.31 5.25
C ARG A 47 -6.94 -1.83 4.59
N LYS A 48 -6.39 -0.69 5.02
CA LYS A 48 -5.23 -0.02 4.40
C LYS A 48 -5.45 0.21 2.89
N THR A 49 -6.68 0.49 2.49
CA THR A 49 -7.07 0.78 1.11
C THR A 49 -7.28 2.27 0.90
N ARG A 50 -7.18 2.73 -0.35
CA ARG A 50 -7.46 4.12 -0.70
C ARG A 50 -8.95 4.43 -0.46
N CYS A 51 -9.21 5.52 0.25
CA CYS A 51 -10.56 6.07 0.42
C CYS A 51 -10.83 7.10 -0.69
N ASP A 52 -12.06 7.15 -1.19
CA ASP A 52 -12.49 8.13 -2.21
C ASP A 52 -13.21 9.36 -1.62
N GLU A 53 -13.34 9.44 -0.29
CA GLU A 53 -13.91 10.58 0.45
C GLU A 53 -15.31 11.04 0.01
N GLN A 54 -16.06 10.20 -0.72
CA GLN A 54 -17.40 10.55 -1.16
C GLN A 54 -18.38 10.62 0.01
N LYS A 55 -19.32 11.57 -0.06
CA LYS A 55 -20.45 11.72 0.87
C LYS A 55 -21.71 11.13 0.22
N PRO A 56 -22.61 10.47 0.98
CA PRO A 56 -22.54 10.21 2.42
C PRO A 56 -21.62 9.04 2.80
N SER A 57 -21.20 8.22 1.83
CA SER A 57 -20.33 7.07 2.07
C SER A 57 -19.34 6.90 0.93
N CYS A 58 -18.11 6.45 1.23
CA CYS A 58 -17.11 6.21 0.20
C CYS A 58 -17.46 4.97 -0.65
N ARG A 59 -16.93 4.90 -1.87
CA ARG A 59 -17.23 3.80 -2.81
C ARG A 59 -16.90 2.42 -2.24
N ALA A 60 -15.80 2.30 -1.49
CA ALA A 60 -15.42 1.04 -0.85
C ALA A 60 -16.46 0.58 0.19
N CYS A 61 -17.00 1.50 1.00
CA CYS A 61 -18.06 1.19 1.96
C CYS A 61 -19.38 0.86 1.26
N ILE A 62 -19.74 1.59 0.19
CA ILE A 62 -20.93 1.31 -0.62
C ILE A 62 -20.85 -0.09 -1.24
N ALA A 63 -19.71 -0.43 -1.86
CA ALA A 63 -19.51 -1.74 -2.46
C ALA A 63 -19.52 -2.88 -1.43
N ALA A 64 -19.12 -2.58 -0.19
CA ALA A 64 -19.15 -3.53 0.91
C ALA A 64 -20.50 -3.58 1.65
N GLY A 65 -21.43 -2.66 1.36
CA GLY A 65 -22.74 -2.59 2.02
C GLY A 65 -22.66 -2.25 3.51
N ILE A 66 -21.66 -1.47 3.94
CA ILE A 66 -21.47 -1.09 5.34
C ILE A 66 -21.59 0.43 5.54
N GLU A 67 -21.73 0.83 6.81
CA GLU A 67 -21.62 2.23 7.21
C GLU A 67 -20.19 2.76 7.04
N CYS A 68 -20.06 4.01 6.59
CA CYS A 68 -18.79 4.62 6.20
C CYS A 68 -18.06 5.31 7.34
#